data_AF-A0A9Q0RC94-F1
#
_entry.id   AF-A0A9Q0RC94-F1
#
_cell.length_a   1.000
_cell.length_b   1.000
_cell.length_c   1.000
_cell.angle_alpha   90.00
_cell.angle_beta   90.00
_cell.angle_gamma   90.00
#
_symmetry.space_group_name_H-M   'P 1'
#
loop_
_entity.id
_entity.type
_entity.pdbx_description
1 polymer ?
#
loop_
_entity_poly.entity_id
_entity_poly.type
_entity_poly.pdbx_seq_one_letter_code
_entity_poly.pdbx_strand_id
1 'polypeptide(L)'
;MDKIIIISIIGNGGVGKTTFTIQFCYSQFKFYDYYYYEDWNDYYKRGNYEKTDGFIVVYSINDKNSFNELQNYLKEIYEFKKVDDFPIIIIGNKNDLEDQRVITKRRRRRICN
;
A
#
# COMPACT_ATOMS: atom_id res chain seq x y z
N MET A 1 -15.02 -1.86 25.35
CA MET A 1 -15.31 -2.31 23.97
C MET A 1 -14.00 -2.25 23.22
N ASP A 2 -13.55 -3.36 22.64
CA ASP A 2 -12.33 -3.38 21.86
C ASP A 2 -12.58 -2.66 20.52
N LYS A 3 -11.71 -1.70 20.19
CA LYS A 3 -11.79 -0.95 18.94
C LYS A 3 -11.21 -1.80 17.82
N ILE A 4 -12.01 -2.03 16.77
CA ILE A 4 -11.52 -2.64 15.53
C ILE A 4 -10.81 -1.55 14.72
N ILE A 5 -9.59 -1.82 14.26
CA ILE A 5 -8.81 -0.95 13.38
C ILE A 5 -8.71 -1.63 12.01
N ILE A 6 -9.06 -0.91 10.94
CA ILE A 6 -9.05 -1.41 9.57
C ILE A 6 -7.84 -0.85 8.83
N ILE A 7 -6.88 -1.71 8.49
CA ILE A 7 -5.71 -1.34 7.68
C ILE A 7 -5.86 -1.90 6.26
N SER A 8 -5.73 -1.05 5.25
CA SER A 8 -5.80 -1.43 3.85
C SER A 8 -4.41 -1.48 3.22
N ILE A 9 -4.08 -2.58 2.54
CA ILE A 9 -2.79 -2.79 1.88
C ILE A 9 -2.98 -2.64 0.37
N ILE A 10 -2.28 -1.70 -0.26
CA ILE A 10 -2.45 -1.37 -1.69
C ILE A 10 -1.10 -1.35 -2.43
N GLY A 11 -1.12 -1.47 -3.76
CA GLY A 11 0.07 -1.57 -4.61
C GLY A 11 -0.17 -2.45 -5.84
N ASN A 12 0.71 -2.37 -6.84
CA ASN A 12 0.57 -3.12 -8.10
C ASN A 12 0.52 -4.65 -7.90
N GLY A 13 0.05 -5.37 -8.91
CA GLY A 13 0.14 -6.82 -8.97
C GLY A 13 1.59 -7.31 -8.80
N GLY A 14 1.80 -8.41 -8.08
CA GLY A 14 3.12 -9.04 -7.96
C GLY A 14 4.14 -8.34 -7.04
N VAL A 15 3.79 -7.22 -6.39
CA VAL A 15 4.69 -6.52 -5.44
C VAL A 15 4.85 -7.26 -4.10
N GLY A 16 4.03 -8.28 -3.83
CA GLY A 16 4.11 -9.12 -2.63
C GLY A 16 3.24 -8.67 -1.45
N LYS A 17 2.08 -8.04 -1.71
CA LYS A 17 1.08 -7.68 -0.68
C LYS A 17 0.66 -8.90 0.15
N THR A 18 0.16 -9.94 -0.51
CA THR A 18 -0.25 -11.19 0.15
C THR A 18 0.91 -11.88 0.87
N THR A 19 2.13 -11.87 0.30
CA THR A 19 3.33 -12.39 0.97
C THR A 19 3.61 -11.66 2.28
N PHE A 20 3.54 -10.33 2.26
CA PHE A 20 3.70 -9.50 3.45
C PHE A 20 2.60 -9.79 4.50
N THR A 21 1.35 -9.89 4.07
CA THR A 21 0.22 -10.23 4.95
C THR A 21 0.44 -11.58 5.63
N ILE A 22 0.82 -12.62 4.88
CA ILE A 22 1.07 -13.96 5.43
C ILE A 22 2.24 -13.94 6.42
N GLN A 23 3.32 -13.24 6.11
CA GLN A 23 4.53 -13.22 6.92
C GLN A 23 4.34 -12.53 8.29
N PHE A 24 3.53 -11.47 8.35
CA PHE A 24 3.39 -10.66 9.56
C PHE A 24 2.10 -10.91 10.33
N CYS A 25 1.06 -11.45 9.69
CA CYS A 25 -0.31 -11.26 10.19
C CYS A 25 -1.09 -12.54 10.46
N TYR A 26 -0.50 -13.73 10.32
CA TYR A 26 -1.22 -15.01 10.38
C TYR A 26 -1.99 -15.28 11.69
N SER A 27 -1.83 -14.47 12.76
CA SER A 27 -2.59 -14.65 14.01
C SER A 27 -3.08 -13.39 14.74
N GLN A 28 -2.77 -12.17 14.27
CA GLN A 28 -2.98 -10.94 15.07
C GLN A 28 -4.00 -9.96 14.46
N PHE A 29 -4.28 -10.03 13.15
CA PHE A 29 -5.06 -9.01 12.45
C PHE A 29 -5.92 -9.63 11.35
N LYS A 30 -7.15 -9.12 11.18
CA LYS A 30 -8.01 -9.47 10.04
C LYS A 30 -7.78 -8.46 8.92
N PHE A 31 -7.24 -8.94 7.80
CA PHE A 31 -7.06 -8.13 6.60
C PHE A 31 -8.09 -8.52 5.54
N TYR A 32 -8.59 -7.50 4.84
CA TYR A 32 -9.33 -7.67 3.61
C TYR A 32 -8.36 -7.41 2.45
N ASP A 33 -7.88 -8.49 1.82
CA ASP A 33 -7.04 -8.40 0.62
C ASP A 33 -7.90 -7.88 -0.54
N TYR A 34 -7.95 -6.57 -0.73
CA TYR A 34 -8.57 -5.96 -1.90
C TYR A 34 -7.56 -5.97 -3.05
N TYR A 35 -7.74 -6.89 -3.99
CA TYR A 35 -7.09 -6.79 -5.30
C TYR A 35 -7.73 -5.62 -6.05
N TYR A 36 -7.06 -4.48 -6.05
CA TYR A 36 -7.39 -3.37 -6.96
C TYR A 36 -7.06 -3.81 -8.39
N TYR A 37 -8.05 -4.41 -9.06
CA TYR A 37 -8.07 -4.48 -10.51
C TYR A 37 -8.57 -3.14 -11.04
N GLU A 38 -8.01 -2.68 -12.15
CA GLU A 38 -8.37 -1.43 -12.83
C GLU A 38 -9.87 -1.34 -13.18
N ASP A 39 -10.59 -2.48 -13.18
CA ASP A 39 -12.03 -2.59 -13.50
C ASP A 39 -12.99 -2.46 -12.29
N TRP A 40 -12.51 -2.14 -11.08
CA TRP A 40 -13.41 -1.89 -9.95
C TRP A 40 -14.04 -0.51 -10.05
N ASN A 41 -15.36 -0.48 -10.22
CA ASN A 41 -16.12 0.77 -10.31
C ASN A 41 -15.91 1.64 -9.06
N ASP A 42 -15.71 2.96 -9.26
CA ASP A 42 -15.32 3.96 -8.25
C ASP A 42 -16.08 3.89 -6.92
N TYR A 43 -17.33 3.42 -6.96
CA TYR A 43 -18.20 3.27 -5.79
C TYR A 43 -17.63 2.33 -4.71
N TYR A 44 -17.11 1.17 -5.10
CA TYR A 44 -16.57 0.19 -4.13
C TYR A 44 -15.23 0.65 -3.56
N LYS A 45 -14.41 1.26 -4.42
CA LYS A 45 -13.14 1.88 -4.02
C LYS A 45 -13.35 2.94 -2.96
N ARG A 46 -14.33 3.83 -3.18
CA ARG A 46 -14.79 4.84 -2.20
C ARG A 46 -15.19 4.23 -0.86
N GLY A 47 -16.09 3.24 -0.87
CA GLY A 47 -16.57 2.61 0.36
C GLY A 47 -15.45 1.96 1.18
N ASN A 48 -14.43 1.40 0.52
CA ASN A 48 -13.28 0.80 1.19
C ASN A 48 -12.32 1.87 1.74
N TYR A 49 -12.06 2.92 0.96
CA TYR A 49 -11.23 4.03 1.41
C TYR A 49 -11.86 4.73 2.61
N GLU A 50 -13.17 5.00 2.60
CA GLU A 50 -13.87 5.63 3.72
C GLU A 50 -13.70 4.86 5.04
N LYS A 51 -13.86 3.53 5.02
CA LYS A 51 -13.80 2.66 6.20
C LYS A 51 -12.38 2.38 6.72
N THR A 52 -11.35 2.72 5.95
CA THR A 52 -9.95 2.42 6.31
C THR A 52 -9.44 3.39 7.38
N ASP A 53 -8.77 2.90 8.42
CA ASP A 53 -8.13 3.72 9.47
C ASP A 53 -6.64 4.02 9.17
N GLY A 54 -6.02 3.25 8.27
CA GLY A 54 -4.64 3.46 7.84
C GLY A 54 -4.30 2.68 6.57
N PHE A 55 -3.36 3.18 5.77
CA PHE A 55 -2.90 2.50 4.55
C PHE A 55 -1.48 1.97 4.69
N ILE A 56 -1.23 0.81 4.09
CA ILE A 56 0.10 0.32 3.76
C ILE A 56 0.22 0.32 2.24
N VAL A 57 1.11 1.13 1.68
CA VAL A 57 1.35 1.19 0.23
C VAL A 57 2.65 0.45 -0.10
N VAL A 58 2.53 -0.62 -0.89
CA VAL A 58 3.62 -1.56 -1.19
C VAL A 58 4.08 -1.41 -2.62
N TYR A 59 5.39 -1.26 -2.81
CA TYR A 59 6.05 -1.35 -4.12
C TYR A 59 7.18 -2.38 -4.06
N SER A 60 7.69 -2.83 -5.20
CA SER A 60 8.84 -3.74 -5.26
C SER A 60 10.12 -3.00 -5.65
N ILE A 61 11.25 -3.27 -4.97
CA ILE A 61 12.50 -2.54 -5.26
C ILE A 61 13.08 -2.83 -6.65
N ASN A 62 12.68 -3.95 -7.25
CA ASN A 62 13.07 -4.39 -8.59
C ASN A 62 12.01 -4.07 -9.67
N ASP A 63 10.95 -3.34 -9.33
CA ASP A 63 9.92 -2.93 -10.29
C ASP A 63 9.72 -1.41 -10.26
N LYS A 64 10.19 -0.75 -11.32
CA LYS A 64 10.10 0.69 -11.46
C LYS A 64 8.67 1.19 -11.63
N ASN A 65 7.80 0.42 -12.27
CA ASN A 65 6.41 0.81 -12.51
C ASN A 65 5.64 0.80 -11.19
N SER A 66 5.84 -0.22 -10.35
CA SER A 66 5.24 -0.26 -9.01
C SER A 66 5.61 0.95 -8.14
N PHE A 67 6.83 1.47 -8.28
CA PHE A 67 7.27 2.66 -7.55
C PHE A 67 6.73 3.96 -8.15
N ASN A 68 6.50 4.02 -9.45
CA ASN A 68 5.85 5.20 -10.04
C ASN A 68 4.38 5.25 -9.63
N GLU A 69 3.69 4.10 -9.60
CA GLU A 69 2.28 4.01 -9.21
C GLU A 69 2.03 4.33 -7.74
N LEU A 70 3.02 4.12 -6.86
CA LEU A 70 3.01 4.58 -5.46
C LEU A 70 2.55 6.05 -5.34
N GLN A 71 2.98 6.94 -6.22
CA GLN A 71 2.60 8.35 -6.16
C GLN A 71 1.12 8.57 -6.48
N ASN A 72 0.56 7.81 -7.42
CA ASN A 72 -0.86 7.86 -7.76
C ASN A 72 -1.71 7.37 -6.59
N TYR A 73 -1.29 6.28 -5.93
CA TYR A 73 -1.96 5.78 -4.73
C TYR A 73 -1.95 6.79 -3.58
N LEU A 74 -0.80 7.44 -3.32
CA LEU A 74 -0.72 8.47 -2.28
C LEU A 74 -1.65 9.65 -2.58
N LYS A 75 -1.60 10.16 -3.81
CA LYS A 75 -2.47 11.26 -4.26
C LYS A 75 -3.94 10.90 -4.06
N GLU A 76 -4.35 9.71 -4.48
CA GLU A 76 -5.70 9.23 -4.34
C GLU A 76 -6.13 9.10 -2.86
N ILE A 77 -5.26 8.57 -1.99
CA ILE A 77 -5.56 8.50 -0.55
C ILE A 77 -5.82 9.89 0.02
N TYR A 78 -4.97 10.88 -0.26
CA TYR A 78 -5.14 12.24 0.24
C TYR A 78 -6.40 12.90 -0.31
N GLU A 79 -6.70 12.73 -1.61
CA GLU A 79 -7.92 13.25 -2.24
C GLU A 79 -9.20 12.67 -1.61
N PHE A 80 -9.19 11.38 -1.25
CA PHE A 80 -10.34 10.72 -0.63
C PHE A 80 -10.48 11.02 0.86
N LYS A 81 -9.39 10.96 1.60
CA LYS A 81 -9.42 11.11 3.06
C LYS A 81 -9.66 12.54 3.50
N LYS A 82 -9.25 13.52 2.69
CA LYS A 82 -9.44 14.96 2.97
C LYS A 82 -8.90 15.37 4.35
N VAL A 83 -7.85 14.70 4.80
CA VAL A 83 -7.10 15.05 6.01
C VAL A 83 -5.62 15.05 5.67
N ASP A 84 -4.89 16.01 6.24
CA ASP A 84 -3.48 16.21 5.92
C ASP A 84 -2.56 15.16 6.58
N ASP A 85 -2.97 14.61 7.72
CA ASP A 85 -2.19 13.66 8.52
C ASP A 85 -2.90 12.31 8.65
N PHE A 86 -3.16 11.66 7.50
CA PHE A 86 -3.74 10.31 7.48
C PHE A 86 -2.63 9.25 7.69
N PRO A 87 -2.82 8.21 8.53
CA PRO A 87 -1.80 7.20 8.76
C PRO A 87 -1.48 6.39 7.48
N ILE A 88 -0.25 6.55 6.97
CA ILE A 88 0.24 5.83 5.78
C ILE A 88 1.64 5.28 6.04
N ILE A 89 1.84 3.99 5.74
CA ILE A 89 3.14 3.32 5.76
C ILE A 89 3.52 2.95 4.33
N ILE A 90 4.73 3.29 3.89
CA ILE A 90 5.26 2.91 2.58
C ILE A 90 6.26 1.77 2.73
N ILE A 91 6.06 0.68 2.00
CA ILE A 91 6.92 -0.52 2.03
C ILE A 91 7.56 -0.75 0.66
N GLY A 92 8.89 -0.71 0.63
CA GLY A 92 9.67 -1.20 -0.51
C GLY A 92 10.03 -2.67 -0.30
N ASN A 93 9.25 -3.56 -0.91
CA ASN A 93 9.35 -5.01 -0.76
C ASN A 93 10.41 -5.64 -1.68
N LYS A 94 10.69 -6.94 -1.45
CA LYS A 94 11.69 -7.77 -2.15
C LYS A 94 13.13 -7.29 -1.93
N ASN A 95 13.43 -6.88 -0.71
CA ASN A 95 14.75 -6.34 -0.36
C ASN A 95 15.88 -7.39 -0.44
N ASP A 96 15.52 -8.67 -0.49
CA ASP A 96 16.40 -9.79 -0.82
C ASP A 96 16.93 -9.73 -2.27
N LEU A 97 16.21 -9.08 -3.19
CA LEU A 97 16.62 -8.92 -4.60
C LEU A 97 17.47 -7.66 -4.82
N GLU A 98 18.46 -7.42 -3.96
CA GLU A 98 19.30 -6.21 -4.01
C GLU A 98 20.05 -6.07 -5.35
N ASP A 99 20.51 -7.18 -5.92
CA ASP A 99 21.19 -7.21 -7.22
C ASP A 99 20.28 -6.82 -8.40
N GLN A 100 18.96 -6.92 -8.21
CA GLN A 100 17.95 -6.52 -9.19
C GLN A 100 17.33 -5.15 -8.86
N ARG A 101 17.88 -4.42 -7.88
CA ARG A 101 17.34 -3.13 -7.46
C ARG A 101 17.39 -2.11 -8.59
N VAL A 102 16.21 -1.63 -8.99
CA VAL A 102 16.06 -0.50 -9.92
C VAL A 102 15.65 0.79 -9.20
N ILE A 103 15.19 0.69 -7.96
CA ILE A 103 14.80 1.83 -7.12
C ILE A 103 15.87 2.16 -6.08
N THR A 104 16.54 3.29 -6.28
CA THR A 104 17.59 3.76 -5.36
C THR A 104 17.01 4.21 -4.01
N LYS A 105 17.78 4.00 -2.94
CA LYS A 105 17.43 4.47 -1.57
C LYS A 105 17.17 5.97 -1.52
N ARG A 106 17.87 6.76 -2.35
CA ARG A 106 17.65 8.21 -2.48
C ARG A 106 16.29 8.54 -3.09
N ARG A 107 15.88 7.83 -4.14
CA ARG A 107 14.59 8.03 -4.80
C ARG A 107 13.43 7.73 -3.84
N ARG A 108 13.55 6.67 -3.02
CA ARG A 108 12.58 6.35 -1.96
C ARG A 108 12.40 7.49 -0.95
N ARG A 109 13.50 8.07 -0.45
CA ARG A 109 13.45 9.13 0.58
C ARG A 109 12.70 10.38 0.16
N ARG A 110 12.64 10.69 -1.13
CA ARG A 110 11.91 11.86 -1.66
C ARG A 110 10.39 11.74 -1.60
N ILE A 111 9.86 10.52 -1.38
CA ILE A 111 8.42 10.27 -1.31
C ILE A 111 7.96 10.09 0.15
N CYS A 112 8.87 9.66 1.04
CA CYS A 112 8.54 9.35 2.44
C CYS A 112 8.78 10.52 3.41
N ASN A 113 9.34 11.64 2.93
CA ASN A 113 9.61 12.87 3.69
C ASN A 113 8.95 14.05 2.96
#